data_AF-A0A659UWT5-F1
#
_entry.id   AF-A0A659UWT5-F1
#
_cell.length_a   1.000
_cell.length_b   1.000
_cell.length_c   1.000
_cell.angle_alpha   90.00
_cell.angle_beta   90.00
_cell.angle_gamma   90.00
#
_symmetry.space_group_name_H-M   'P 1'
#
loop_
_entity.id
_entity.type
_entity.pdbx_description
1 polymer ?
#
loop_
_entity_poly.entity_id
_entity_poly.type
_entity_poly.pdbx_seq_one_letter_code
_entity_poly.pdbx_strand_id
1 'polypeptide(L)' 'MPGSGLDDDERRARQEAHWLVKEFGAEAQLYAAMKAEKAIEQKDFGRCARWKRVLEILADGPTDLRRGVAAK' A
#
# COMPACT_ATOMS: atom_id res chain seq x y z
N MET A 1 25.44 -0.95 -11.36
CA MET A 1 24.68 -1.99 -10.63
C MET A 1 23.26 -1.48 -10.38
N PRO A 2 22.27 -1.75 -11.26
CA PRO A 2 20.89 -1.32 -11.03
C PRO A 2 20.11 -2.47 -10.37
N GLY A 3 20.27 -2.63 -9.06
CA GLY A 3 19.52 -3.60 -8.25
C GLY A 3 18.81 -2.96 -7.05
N SER A 4 19.03 -1.68 -6.77
CA SER A 4 18.60 -1.03 -5.53
C SER A 4 17.23 -0.31 -5.63
N GLY A 5 16.78 0.07 -6.82
CA GLY A 5 15.56 0.88 -6.97
C GLY A 5 14.28 0.17 -6.54
N LEU A 6 14.14 -1.12 -6.89
CA LEU A 6 12.95 -1.91 -6.55
C LEU A 6 12.84 -2.18 -5.04
N ASP A 7 13.97 -2.43 -4.38
CA ASP A 7 14.02 -2.66 -2.93
C ASP A 7 13.71 -1.38 -2.13
N ASP A 8 14.15 -0.22 -2.63
CA ASP A 8 13.82 1.07 -2.03
C ASP A 8 12.33 1.42 -2.17
N ASP A 9 11.72 1.14 -3.32
CA ASP A 9 10.29 1.37 -3.53
C ASP A 9 9.43 0.42 -2.68
N GLU A 10 9.83 -0.85 -2.55
CA GLU A 10 9.17 -1.81 -1.65
C GLU A 10 9.25 -1.36 -0.18
N ARG A 11 10.44 -0.93 0.28
CA ARG A 11 10.60 -0.38 1.65
C ARG A 11 9.75 0.86 1.88
N ARG A 12 9.65 1.75 0.89
CA ARG A 12 8.82 2.94 0.97
C ARG A 12 7.33 2.58 1.00
N ALA A 13 6.89 1.65 0.15
CA ALA A 13 5.50 1.20 0.13
C ALA A 13 5.06 0.62 1.49
N ARG A 14 5.92 -0.16 2.15
CA ARG A 14 5.66 -0.67 3.51
C ARG A 14 5.53 0.44 4.53
N GLN A 15 6.44 1.41 4.51
CA GLN A 15 6.39 2.56 5.43
C GLN A 15 5.13 3.41 5.18
N GLU A 16 4.79 3.69 3.93
CA GLU A 16 3.57 4.40 3.55
C GLU A 16 2.31 3.64 4.01
N ALA A 17 2.24 2.32 3.81
CA ALA A 17 1.13 1.48 4.28
C ALA A 17 1.00 1.51 5.81
N HIS A 18 2.10 1.33 6.55
CA HIS A 18 2.07 1.40 8.02
C HIS A 18 1.66 2.77 8.54
N TRP A 19 2.16 3.83 7.92
CA TRP A 19 1.77 5.19 8.28
C TRP A 19 0.28 5.44 8.01
N LEU A 20 -0.24 5.00 6.86
CA LEU A 20 -1.66 5.12 6.53
C LEU A 20 -2.56 4.37 7.51
N VAL A 21 -2.19 3.14 7.90
CA VAL A 21 -2.97 2.38 8.91
C VAL A 21 -2.97 3.10 10.25
N LYS A 22 -1.83 3.68 10.66
CA LYS A 22 -1.72 4.42 11.92
C LYS A 22 -2.58 5.69 11.91
N GLU A 23 -2.59 6.41 10.79
CA GLU A 23 -3.26 7.71 10.69
C GLU A 23 -4.76 7.57 10.38
N PHE A 24 -5.13 6.67 9.48
CA PHE A 24 -6.48 6.59 8.91
C PHE A 24 -7.21 5.28 9.21
N GLY A 25 -6.55 4.29 9.84
CA GLY A 25 -7.17 3.04 10.24
C GLY A 25 -7.89 2.33 9.09
N ALA A 26 -9.22 2.17 9.22
CA ALA A 26 -10.07 1.54 8.20
C ALA A 26 -10.09 2.30 6.86
N GLU A 27 -9.81 3.60 6.86
CA GLU A 27 -9.82 4.44 5.66
C GLU A 27 -8.47 4.44 4.91
N ALA A 28 -7.45 3.75 5.43
CA ALA A 28 -6.11 3.70 4.84
C ALA A 28 -6.12 3.29 3.36
N GLN A 29 -6.96 2.30 2.98
CA GLN A 29 -7.08 1.85 1.59
C GLN A 29 -7.66 2.93 0.67
N LEU A 30 -8.65 3.69 1.13
CA LEU A 30 -9.25 4.79 0.36
C LEU A 30 -8.20 5.88 0.07
N TYR A 31 -7.43 6.27 1.10
CA TYR A 31 -6.36 7.25 0.93
C TYR A 31 -5.27 6.79 -0.05
N ALA A 32 -4.86 5.52 0.02
CA ALA A 32 -3.90 4.96 -0.92
C ALA A 32 -4.43 4.98 -2.37
N ALA A 33 -5.71 4.65 -2.57
CA ALA A 33 -6.36 4.70 -3.88
C ALA A 33 -6.38 6.13 -4.47
N MET A 34 -6.80 7.13 -3.68
CA MET A 34 -6.78 8.54 -4.10
C MET A 34 -5.38 9.01 -4.51
N LYS A 35 -4.35 8.54 -3.81
CA LYS A 35 -2.96 8.90 -4.14
C LYS A 35 -2.47 8.24 -5.42
N ALA A 36 -2.94 7.02 -5.72
CA ALA A 36 -2.69 6.35 -7.01
C ALA A 36 -3.37 7.11 -8.16
N GLU A 37 -4.65 7.46 -8.00
CA GLU A 37 -5.41 8.26 -8.97
C GLU A 37 -4.71 9.59 -9.28
N LYS A 38 -4.33 10.32 -8.23
CA LYS A 38 -3.59 11.58 -8.36
C LYS A 38 -2.23 11.42 -9.07
N ALA A 39 -1.58 10.25 -8.94
CA ALA A 39 -0.35 9.95 -9.66
C ALA A 39 -0.62 9.68 -11.16
N ILE A 40 -1.71 9.00 -11.48
CA ILE A 40 -2.16 8.77 -12.86
C ILE A 40 -2.48 10.11 -13.54
N GLU A 41 -3.21 11.01 -12.87
CA GLU A 41 -3.51 12.36 -13.37
C GLU A 41 -2.23 13.14 -13.72
N GLN A 42 -1.19 12.98 -12.91
CA GLN A 42 0.12 13.62 -13.11
C GLN A 42 1.01 12.88 -14.10
N LYS A 43 0.57 11.73 -14.65
CA LYS A 43 1.35 10.82 -15.49
C LYS A 43 2.64 10.33 -14.80
N ASP A 44 2.67 10.31 -13.47
CA ASP A 44 3.77 9.77 -12.67
C ASP A 44 3.50 8.28 -12.41
N PHE A 45 3.81 7.45 -13.41
CA PHE A 45 3.55 6.02 -13.37
C PHE A 45 4.44 5.28 -12.35
N GLY A 46 5.62 5.82 -12.02
CA GLY A 46 6.47 5.26 -10.97
C GLY A 46 5.82 5.40 -9.59
N ARG A 47 5.28 6.59 -9.30
CA ARG A 47 4.50 6.82 -8.07
C ARG A 47 3.20 6.03 -8.06
N CYS A 48 2.53 5.89 -9.21
CA CYS A 48 1.35 5.02 -9.32
C CYS A 48 1.68 3.56 -8.99
N ALA A 49 2.78 3.02 -9.52
CA ALA A 49 3.22 1.66 -9.22
C ALA A 49 3.51 1.47 -7.73
N ARG A 50 4.11 2.47 -7.07
CA ARG A 50 4.33 2.42 -5.62
C ARG A 50 3.01 2.43 -4.83
N TRP A 51 2.05 3.30 -5.18
CA TRP A 51 0.74 3.30 -4.51
C TRP A 51 -0.08 2.03 -4.75
N LYS A 52 0.07 1.41 -5.93
CA LYS A 52 -0.46 0.06 -6.17
C LYS A 52 0.15 -0.95 -5.18
N ARG A 53 1.47 -0.89 -4.96
CA ARG A 53 2.13 -1.77 -3.98
C ARG A 53 1.68 -1.52 -2.54
N VAL A 54 1.45 -0.26 -2.17
CA VAL A 54 0.84 0.11 -0.88
C VAL A 54 -0.54 -0.54 -0.73
N LEU A 55 -1.39 -0.45 -1.76
CA LEU A 55 -2.72 -1.07 -1.75
C LEU A 55 -2.66 -2.59 -1.58
N GLU A 56 -1.73 -3.27 -2.26
CA GLU A 56 -1.50 -4.70 -2.09
C GLU A 56 -1.15 -5.05 -0.64
N ILE A 57 -0.22 -4.31 -0.02
CA ILE A 57 0.16 -4.50 1.40
C ILE A 57 -1.03 -4.28 2.34
N LEU A 58 -1.84 -3.25 2.09
CA LEU A 58 -3.03 -2.95 2.89
C LEU A 58 -4.15 -4.00 2.70
N ALA A 59 -4.20 -4.67 1.55
CA ALA A 59 -5.18 -5.72 1.25
C ALA A 59 -4.78 -7.07 1.86
N ASP A 60 -3.48 -7.34 1.97
CA ASP A 60 -2.98 -8.56 2.62
C ASP A 60 -3.22 -8.57 4.14
N GLY A 61 -3.31 -7.39 4.75
CA GLY A 61 -3.58 -7.21 6.19
C GLY A 61 -2.49 -7.84 7.09
N PRO A 62 -2.53 -7.64 8.42
CA PRO A 62 -1.80 -8.53 9.30
C PRO A 62 -2.38 -9.93 9.12
N THR A 63 -1.55 -10.87 8.66
CA THR A 63 -1.89 -12.27 8.40
C THR A 63 -2.57 -12.97 9.60
N ASP A 64 -2.56 -12.35 10.78
CA ASP A 64 -3.17 -12.85 12.02
C ASP A 64 -4.70 -12.70 12.13
N LEU A 65 -5.38 -11.90 11.31
CA LEU A 65 -6.85 -11.73 11.44
C LEU A 65 -7.70 -12.63 10.53
N ARG A 66 -7.10 -13.39 9.61
CA ARG A 66 -7.86 -14.38 8.80
C ARG A 66 -8.17 -15.70 9.54
N ARG A 67 -7.72 -15.87 10.78
CA ARG A 67 -8.06 -17.05 11.62
C ARG A 67 -9.31 -16.86 12.49
N GLY A 68 -10.07 -15.79 12.28
CA GLY A 68 -11.19 -15.39 13.14
C GLY A 68 -12.59 -15.44 12.54
N VAL A 69 -12.78 -15.92 11.31
CA VAL A 69 -14.14 -16.20 10.79
C VAL A 69 -14.41 -17.70 10.92
N ALA A 70 -14.85 -18.05 12.13
CA ALA A 70 -15.54 -19.27 12.54
C ALA A 70 -16.50 -19.78 11.44
N ALA A 71 -16.40 -21.05 11.05
CA ALA A 71 -17.18 -22.14 11.65
C ALA A 71 -18.69 -21.82 11.70
N LYS A 72 -19.42 -22.39 10.74
CA LYS A 72 -20.74 -22.94 10.96
C LYS A 72 -20.95 -24.13 10.03
#